data_AF-A0A395SIL5-F1
#
_entry.id   AF-A0A395SIL5-F1
#
_cell.length_a   1.000
_cell.length_b   1.000
_cell.length_c   1.000
_cell.angle_alpha   90.00
_cell.angle_beta   90.00
_cell.angle_gamma   90.00
#
_symmetry.space_group_name_H-M   'P 1'
#
loop_
_entity.id
_entity.type
_entity.pdbx_description
1 polymer ?
#
loop_
_entity_poly.entity_id
_entity_poly.type
_entity_poly.pdbx_seq_one_letter_code
_entity_poly.pdbx_strand_id
1 'polypeptide(L)'
;MHSFGPFKRSVTHWINNDFITDEGKFAAACEAIYPRDGSGNRTVEICFNTPERPGHVKVTFLSREPSDLMDELRTKGGDNGLKPEVVQVEVENEETTK
;
A
#
# COMPACT_ATOMS: atom_id res chain seq x y z
N MET A 1 34.49 -5.34 10.51
CA MET A 1 33.34 -6.03 9.89
C MET A 1 32.09 -5.31 10.38
N HIS A 2 31.53 -4.40 9.58
CA HIS A 2 30.26 -3.75 9.92
C HIS A 2 29.13 -4.74 9.62
N SER A 3 28.61 -5.39 10.66
CA SER A 3 27.30 -6.04 10.58
C SER A 3 26.27 -4.94 10.38
N PHE A 4 25.91 -4.68 9.12
CA PHE A 4 24.62 -4.07 8.84
C PHE A 4 23.59 -5.08 9.34
N GLY A 5 22.89 -4.74 10.42
CA GLY A 5 21.77 -5.55 10.93
C GLY A 5 20.79 -5.86 9.81
N PRO A 6 19.93 -6.87 9.95
CA PRO A 6 18.95 -7.19 8.93
C PRO A 6 18.14 -5.92 8.65
N PHE A 7 18.39 -5.28 7.51
CA PHE A 7 17.52 -4.23 7.01
C PHE A 7 16.16 -4.91 6.90
N LYS A 8 15.25 -4.59 7.84
CA LYS A 8 13.83 -4.88 7.66
C LYS A 8 13.50 -4.31 6.29
N ARG A 9 13.28 -5.18 5.29
CA ARG A 9 13.01 -4.75 3.92
C ARG A 9 11.73 -3.93 3.99
N SER A 10 11.87 -2.62 3.95
CA SER A 10 10.73 -1.71 3.87
C SER A 10 10.16 -1.84 2.47
N VAL A 11 8.93 -2.33 2.37
CA VAL A 11 8.26 -2.49 1.08
C VAL A 11 7.50 -1.21 0.80
N THR A 12 7.70 -0.65 -0.40
CA THR A 12 7.06 0.59 -0.81
C THR A 12 6.10 0.31 -1.96
N HIS A 13 4.83 0.64 -1.78
CA HIS A 13 3.82 0.63 -2.83
C HIS A 13 3.61 2.04 -3.34
N TRP A 14 3.55 2.17 -4.66
CA TRP A 14 3.25 3.42 -5.35
C TRP A 14 1.84 3.31 -5.93
N ILE A 15 0.91 4.10 -5.40
CA ILE A 15 -0.48 4.10 -5.83
C ILE A 15 -0.72 5.38 -6.61
N ASN A 16 -1.33 5.29 -7.79
CA ASN A 16 -1.66 6.48 -8.56
C ASN A 16 -2.75 7.27 -7.83
N ASN A 17 -2.54 8.58 -7.65
CA ASN A 17 -3.47 9.45 -6.96
C ASN A 17 -4.83 9.53 -7.68
N ASP A 18 -4.88 9.21 -8.98
CA ASP A 18 -6.14 9.12 -9.71
C ASP A 18 -7.08 8.05 -9.13
N PHE A 19 -6.57 7.00 -8.48
CA PHE A 19 -7.40 5.99 -7.83
C PHE A 19 -7.91 6.44 -6.46
N ILE A 20 -7.41 7.55 -5.91
CA ILE A 20 -7.77 8.03 -4.57
C ILE A 20 -8.83 9.12 -4.73
N THR A 21 -10.03 8.85 -4.22
CA THR A 21 -11.12 9.82 -4.17
C THR A 21 -11.03 10.74 -2.96
N ASP A 22 -10.47 10.23 -1.85
CA ASP A 22 -10.32 10.96 -0.59
C ASP A 22 -9.05 10.50 0.13
N GLU A 23 -8.05 11.39 0.21
CA GLU A 23 -6.75 11.11 0.85
C GLU A 23 -6.89 10.80 2.34
N GLY A 24 -7.84 11.43 3.03
CA GLY A 24 -8.09 11.24 4.46
C GLY A 24 -8.67 9.87 4.75
N LYS A 25 -9.65 9.43 3.97
CA LYS A 25 -10.22 8.08 4.04
C LYS A 25 -9.21 7.02 3.66
N PHE A 26 -8.40 7.28 2.64
CA PHE A 26 -7.32 6.37 2.23
C PHE A 26 -6.29 6.18 3.35
N ALA A 27 -5.86 7.28 3.99
CA ALA A 27 -4.94 7.21 5.11
C ALA A 27 -5.54 6.44 6.29
N ALA A 28 -6.79 6.74 6.64
CA ALA A 28 -7.50 6.04 7.71
C ALA A 28 -7.67 4.55 7.43
N ALA A 29 -7.96 4.16 6.18
CA ALA A 29 -8.08 2.76 5.77
C ALA A 29 -6.75 2.02 5.87
N CYS A 30 -5.66 2.65 5.44
CA CYS A 30 -4.31 2.10 5.60
C CYS A 30 -3.96 1.91 7.09
N GLU A 31 -4.24 2.90 7.95
CA GLU A 31 -4.03 2.77 9.40
C GLU A 31 -4.94 1.73 10.06
N ALA A 32 -6.14 1.49 9.52
CA ALA A 32 -7.06 0.47 10.04
C ALA A 32 -6.59 -0.95 9.73
N ILE A 33 -6.08 -1.19 8.52
CA ILE A 33 -5.55 -2.50 8.09
C ILE A 33 -4.18 -2.77 8.72
N TYR A 34 -3.38 -1.71 8.86
CA TYR A 34 -2.07 -1.75 9.46
C TYR A 34 -2.03 -0.81 10.67
N PRO A 35 -2.64 -1.25 11.79
CA PRO A 35 -2.62 -0.49 13.03
C PRO A 35 -1.20 -0.42 13.58
N ARG A 36 -0.99 0.55 14.47
CA ARG A 36 0.29 0.74 15.17
C ARG A 36 0.74 -0.56 15.85
N ASP A 37 2.05 -0.76 15.92
CA ASP A 37 2.63 -1.90 16.61
C ASP A 37 2.37 -1.82 18.12
N GLY A 38 2.64 -2.90 18.87
CA GLY A 38 2.43 -2.93 20.34
C GLY A 38 3.21 -1.87 21.12
N SER A 39 4.24 -1.28 20.50
CA SER A 39 5.04 -0.16 21.03
C SER A 39 4.46 1.22 20.67
N GLY A 40 3.37 1.29 19.91
CA GLY A 40 2.72 2.52 19.47
C GLY A 40 3.35 3.18 18.24
N ASN A 41 4.30 2.54 17.55
CA ASN A 41 4.86 3.10 16.32
C ASN A 41 3.95 2.77 15.13
N ARG A 42 3.98 3.65 14.12
CA ARG A 42 3.30 3.39 12.85
C ARG A 42 3.94 2.20 12.15
N THR A 43 3.10 1.30 11.64
CA THR A 43 3.54 0.17 10.81
C THR A 43 3.58 0.52 9.32
N VAL A 44 2.88 1.58 8.93
CA VAL A 44 2.85 2.12 7.57
C VAL A 44 3.11 3.63 7.58
N GLU A 45 3.82 4.12 6.58
CA GLU A 45 4.02 5.54 6.31
C GLU A 45 3.41 5.89 4.96
N ILE A 46 2.57 6.92 4.93
CA ILE A 46 1.86 7.35 3.73
C ILE A 46 2.33 8.77 3.40
N CYS A 47 2.91 8.93 2.21
CA CYS A 47 3.39 10.20 1.71
C CYS A 47 2.62 10.55 0.44
N PHE A 48 1.80 11.60 0.54
CA PHE A 48 1.12 12.20 -0.59
C PHE A 48 2.05 13.20 -1.29
N ASN A 49 1.87 13.38 -2.60
CA ASN A 49 2.61 14.36 -3.41
C ASN A 49 4.14 14.26 -3.27
N THR A 50 4.69 13.05 -3.40
CA THR A 50 6.14 12.89 -3.30
C THR A 50 6.84 13.50 -4.53
N PRO A 51 7.97 14.19 -4.34
CA PRO A 51 8.73 14.78 -5.46
C PRO A 51 9.41 13.72 -6.33
N GLU A 52 9.61 12.50 -5.80
CA GLU A 52 10.19 11.36 -6.52
C GLU A 52 9.26 10.88 -7.64
N ARG A 53 7.94 10.88 -7.37
CA ARG A 53 6.94 10.42 -8.34
C ARG A 53 5.66 11.26 -8.21
N PRO A 54 5.56 12.40 -8.92
CA PRO A 54 4.38 13.25 -8.87
C PRO A 54 3.14 12.49 -9.34
N GLY A 55 1.99 12.82 -8.74
CA GLY A 55 0.72 12.14 -9.01
C GLY A 55 0.62 10.73 -8.43
N HIS A 56 1.57 10.30 -7.59
CA HIS A 56 1.50 9.03 -6.87
C HIS A 56 1.60 9.25 -5.37
N VAL A 57 0.90 8.39 -4.63
CA VAL A 57 0.97 8.25 -3.19
C VAL A 57 1.91 7.10 -2.88
N LYS A 58 2.89 7.38 -2.01
CA LYS A 58 3.88 6.41 -1.56
C LYS A 58 3.42 5.83 -0.24
N VAL A 59 3.26 4.51 -0.18
CA VAL A 59 2.94 3.80 1.06
C VAL A 59 4.08 2.85 1.40
N THR A 60 4.77 3.12 2.50
CA THR A 60 5.94 2.37 2.95
C THR A 60 5.61 1.53 4.18
N PHE A 61 5.82 0.23 4.11
CA PHE A 61 5.70 -0.70 5.22
C PHE A 61 6.96 -0.67 6.10
N LEU A 62 6.81 -0.35 7.38
CA LEU A 62 7.92 -0.13 8.32
C LEU A 62 8.23 -1.35 9.20
N SER A 63 7.23 -2.16 9.51
CA SER A 63 7.41 -3.26 10.48
C SER A 63 6.57 -4.51 10.24
N ARG A 64 5.90 -4.62 9.09
CA ARG A 64 5.11 -5.80 8.70
C ARG A 64 5.63 -6.37 7.38
N GLU A 65 5.38 -7.67 7.17
CA GLU A 65 5.69 -8.33 5.91
C GLU A 65 4.91 -7.70 4.74
N PRO A 66 5.49 -7.67 3.53
CA PRO A 66 4.78 -7.20 2.34
C PRO A 66 3.52 -8.01 2.15
N SER A 67 2.38 -7.34 2.19
CA SER A 67 1.12 -7.85 1.67
C SER A 67 0.66 -6.90 0.58
N ASP A 68 -0.10 -7.41 -0.39
CA ASP A 68 -0.68 -6.58 -1.43
C ASP A 68 -1.65 -5.56 -0.83
N LEU A 69 -1.13 -4.34 -0.58
CA LEU A 69 -1.87 -3.25 0.04
C LEU A 69 -3.20 -2.97 -0.67
N MET A 70 -3.21 -3.04 -2.00
CA MET A 70 -4.41 -2.83 -2.80
C MET A 70 -5.45 -3.93 -2.59
N ASP A 71 -5.00 -5.19 -2.47
CA ASP A 71 -5.89 -6.33 -2.21
C ASP A 71 -6.46 -6.27 -0.79
N GLU A 72 -5.61 -5.98 0.19
CA GLU A 72 -6.04 -5.79 1.58
C GLU A 72 -7.00 -4.60 1.72
N LEU A 73 -6.73 -3.48 1.03
CA LEU A 73 -7.64 -2.34 0.99
C LEU A 73 -8.98 -2.72 0.36
N ARG A 74 -9.02 -3.48 -0.73
CA ARG A 74 -10.28 -3.93 -1.35
C ARG A 74 -11.05 -4.93 -0.50
N THR A 75 -10.34 -5.86 0.14
CA THR A 75 -10.95 -6.96 0.90
C THR A 75 -11.39 -6.53 2.29
N LYS A 76 -10.62 -5.65 2.95
CA LYS A 76 -10.87 -5.21 4.33
C LYS A 76 -11.35 -3.77 4.43
N GLY A 77 -11.09 -2.95 3.43
CA GLY A 77 -11.54 -1.56 3.39
C GLY A 77 -12.92 -1.47 2.75
N GLY A 78 -13.90 -1.02 3.54
CA GLY A 78 -15.20 -0.60 3.03
C GLY A 78 -15.09 0.72 2.29
N ASP A 79 -15.55 1.81 2.90
CA ASP A 79 -15.35 3.18 2.38
C ASP A 79 -13.92 3.63 2.69
N ASN A 80 -12.99 3.22 1.83
CA ASN A 80 -11.53 3.30 1.98
C ASN A 80 -10.90 4.41 1.13
N GLY A 81 -11.71 5.34 0.60
CA GLY A 81 -11.22 6.50 -0.16
C GLY A 81 -10.60 6.15 -1.52
N LEU A 82 -10.77 4.91 -1.98
CA LEU A 82 -10.41 4.48 -3.32
C LEU A 82 -11.61 4.64 -4.26
N LYS A 83 -11.36 4.89 -5.55
CA LYS A 83 -12.39 4.78 -6.58
C LYS A 83 -12.90 3.33 -6.56
N PRO A 84 -14.22 3.11 -6.55
CA PRO A 84 -14.77 1.77 -6.74
C PRO A 84 -14.32 1.30 -8.13
N GLU A 85 -13.39 0.36 -8.14
CA GLU A 85 -12.82 -0.12 -9.39
C GLU A 85 -13.86 -0.99 -10.10
N VAL A 86 -14.35 -0.51 -11.25
CA VAL A 86 -14.92 -1.37 -12.28
C VAL A 86 -13.74 -2.18 -12.82
N VAL A 87 -13.46 -3.31 -12.18
CA VAL A 87 -12.26 -4.11 -12.41
C VAL A 87 -12.28 -4.68 -13.83
N GLN A 88 -11.61 -4.03 -14.79
CA GLN A 88 -11.05 -4.74 -15.93
C GLN A 88 -9.77 -5.40 -15.44
N VAL A 89 -9.92 -6.60 -14.90
CA VAL A 89 -8.77 -7.48 -14.66
C VAL A 89 -8.26 -7.87 -16.05
N GLU A 90 -7.19 -7.24 -16.53
CA GLU A 90 -6.35 -7.89 -17.53
C GLU A 90 -5.66 -9.05 -16.80
N VAL A 91 -6.35 -10.18 -16.75
CA VAL A 91 -5.74 -11.46 -16.45
C VAL A 91 -4.90 -11.77 -17.68
N GLU A 92 -3.59 -11.51 -17.61
CA GLU A 92 -2.65 -12.13 -18.54
C GLU A 92 -2.67 -13.64 -18.20
N ASN A 93 -3.61 -14.35 -18.82
CA ASN A 93 -3.63 -15.81 -18.83
C ASN A 93 -2.37 -16.24 -19.57
N GLU A 94 -1.35 -16.61 -18.82
CA GLU A 94 -0.22 -17.36 -19.35
C GLU A 94 -0.77 -18.70 -19.85
N GLU A 95 -1.09 -18.77 -21.14
CA GLU A 95 -1.36 -20.01 -21.86
C GLU A 95 -0.09 -20.88 -21.79
N THR A 96 -0.03 -21.76 -20.78
CA THR A 96 0.86 -22.92 -20.85
C THR A 96 0.28 -23.92 -21.85
N THR A 97 0.59 -23.74 -23.13
CA THR A 97 0.25 -24.71 -24.17
C THR A 97 1.49 -25.51 -24.58
N LYS A 98 1.57 -26.71 -23.97
CA LYS A 98 2.20 -27.98 -24.42
C LYS A 98 3.70 -28.06 -24.71
#